data_AF-A0A7J8W161-F1
#
_entry.id   AF-A0A7J8W161-F1
#
_cell.length_a   1.000
_cell.length_b   1.000
_cell.length_c   1.000
_cell.angle_alpha   90.00
_cell.angle_beta   90.00
_cell.angle_gamma   90.00
#
_symmetry.space_group_name_H-M   'P 1'
#
loop_
_entity.id
_entity.type
_entity.pdbx_description
1 polymer ?
#
loop_
_entity_poly.entity_id
_entity_poly.type
_entity_poly.pdbx_seq_one_letter_code
_entity_poly.pdbx_strand_id
1 'polypeptide(L)'
;LKPGLSYYAKDPQAAANSLTSLLDKAESVVPLDLRSKTPVRVGATAGLRALGGEASDKILQSVRELLKSRSTLKSEANGVKILDGSQEGSFEWVTINYLLGNLGRTYQDTVGIVDLGGGSVQMAYAISENAASRAPSVPAGQDNYVNEMYLKGSKYYLYVHSYLHYGLLAARAEILKATEDSGNPCILEGFDGTYKYGGEEYKASAPSSGSSMEECRRVTLKALKVNDSCTHMKCTFGGIWNGGGGDGQKNLFVASFFFDRAAEAGFIKASDPVAKVQPHSFADAAKRACQTKYADAKAIYKDLGESNLAYICMDLVYQYTLLVDGFGLDPYQDVSLVKKVKYRNSFVEAAWPLGSAIEAVSSMK
;
A
#
# COMPACT_ATOMS: atom_id res chain seq x y z
N LEU A 1 -0.14 17.14 4.59
CA LEU A 1 0.77 17.79 5.55
C LEU A 1 1.87 16.79 5.92
N LYS A 2 3.03 17.27 6.34
CA LYS A 2 4.10 16.43 6.90
C LYS A 2 4.57 17.08 8.21
N PRO A 3 4.97 16.29 9.23
CA PRO A 3 4.98 14.81 9.28
C PRO A 3 3.56 14.21 9.50
N GLY A 4 3.45 12.87 9.45
CA GLY A 4 2.20 12.15 9.71
C GLY A 4 1.93 11.93 11.21
N LEU A 5 0.74 11.43 11.55
CA LEU A 5 0.29 11.26 12.95
C LEU A 5 1.26 10.45 13.82
N SER A 6 1.89 9.41 13.27
CA SER A 6 2.80 8.53 14.02
C SER A 6 4.08 9.22 14.49
N TYR A 7 4.47 10.34 13.89
CA TYR A 7 5.59 11.15 14.36
C TYR A 7 5.32 11.72 15.76
N TYR A 8 4.06 12.02 16.06
CA TYR A 8 3.62 12.60 17.32
C TYR A 8 3.27 11.52 18.36
N ALA A 9 3.90 10.34 18.30
CA ALA A 9 3.66 9.23 19.23
C ALA A 9 3.71 9.63 20.72
N LYS A 10 4.53 10.65 21.04
CA LYS A 10 4.72 11.17 22.40
C LYS A 10 3.83 12.37 22.73
N ASP A 11 3.08 12.91 21.77
CA ASP A 11 2.21 14.08 21.93
C ASP A 11 0.91 13.94 21.11
N PRO A 12 -0.09 13.20 21.63
CA PRO A 12 -1.38 12.99 20.97
C PRO A 12 -2.13 14.27 20.60
N GLN A 13 -2.01 15.33 21.42
CA GLN A 13 -2.68 16.59 21.15
C GLN A 13 -2.04 17.32 19.98
N ALA A 14 -0.70 17.33 19.87
CA ALA A 14 -0.02 17.84 18.69
C ALA A 14 -0.38 17.04 17.43
N ALA A 15 -0.55 15.71 17.55
CA ALA A 15 -1.02 14.86 16.47
C ALA A 15 -2.38 15.33 15.95
N ALA A 16 -3.36 15.54 16.84
CA ALA A 16 -4.68 16.03 16.47
C ALA A 16 -4.60 17.44 15.86
N ASN A 17 -3.92 18.38 16.53
CA ASN A 17 -3.81 19.76 16.07
C ASN A 17 -3.16 19.89 14.69
N SER A 18 -2.32 18.92 14.28
CA SER A 18 -1.76 18.87 12.92
C SER A 18 -2.83 18.78 11.82
N LEU A 19 -4.04 18.31 12.13
CA LEU A 19 -5.15 18.16 11.19
C LEU A 19 -6.03 19.42 11.06
N THR A 20 -5.88 20.40 11.95
CA THR A 20 -6.77 21.58 12.02
C THR A 20 -6.87 22.32 10.69
N SER A 21 -5.74 22.56 10.01
CA SER A 21 -5.76 23.28 8.73
C SER A 21 -6.45 22.51 7.60
N LEU A 22 -6.44 21.17 7.62
CA LEU A 22 -7.20 20.34 6.69
C LEU A 22 -8.69 20.39 6.99
N LEU A 23 -9.05 20.41 8.28
CA LEU A 23 -10.42 20.51 8.73
C LEU A 23 -11.03 21.87 8.37
N ASP A 24 -10.31 22.98 8.63
CA ASP A 24 -10.73 24.33 8.24
C ASP A 24 -10.95 24.43 6.72
N LYS A 25 -10.06 23.79 5.94
CA LYS A 25 -10.22 23.72 4.48
C LYS A 25 -11.47 22.94 4.09
N ALA A 26 -11.73 21.79 4.70
CA ALA A 26 -12.93 20.99 4.43
C ALA A 26 -14.21 21.80 4.73
N GLU A 27 -14.27 22.46 5.89
CA GLU A 27 -15.43 23.28 6.24
C GLU A 27 -15.63 24.49 5.33
N SER A 28 -14.55 25.10 4.84
CA SER A 28 -14.65 26.20 3.87
C SER A 28 -15.30 25.79 2.53
N VAL A 29 -15.27 24.49 2.21
CA VAL A 29 -15.83 23.93 0.98
C VAL A 29 -17.27 23.45 1.17
N VAL A 30 -17.62 22.94 2.35
CA VAL A 30 -18.97 22.42 2.63
C VAL A 30 -19.91 23.55 3.05
N PRO A 31 -21.03 23.78 2.31
CA PRO A 31 -22.04 24.78 2.68
C PRO A 31 -22.56 24.59 4.10
N LEU A 32 -22.79 25.69 4.82
CA LEU A 32 -23.11 25.70 6.25
C LEU A 32 -24.32 24.80 6.60
N ASP A 33 -25.35 24.81 5.75
CA ASP A 33 -26.59 24.03 5.87
C ASP A 33 -26.41 22.52 5.63
N LEU A 34 -25.31 22.11 4.97
CA LEU A 34 -24.98 20.72 4.72
C LEU A 34 -24.01 20.12 5.74
N ARG A 35 -23.32 20.94 6.54
CA ARG A 35 -22.23 20.47 7.42
C ARG A 35 -22.71 19.42 8.44
N SER A 36 -23.85 19.67 9.09
CA SER A 36 -24.42 18.73 10.08
C SER A 36 -24.84 17.38 9.49
N LYS A 37 -24.96 17.27 8.16
CA LYS A 37 -25.28 16.05 7.43
C LYS A 37 -24.06 15.42 6.74
N THR A 38 -22.92 16.11 6.72
CA THR A 38 -21.72 15.67 5.98
C THR A 38 -20.79 14.91 6.93
N PRO A 39 -20.61 13.58 6.77
CA PRO A 39 -19.71 12.81 7.61
C PRO A 39 -18.26 13.25 7.43
N VAL A 40 -17.54 13.37 8.54
CA VAL A 40 -16.08 13.51 8.55
C VAL A 40 -15.45 12.22 9.06
N ARG A 41 -14.46 11.69 8.32
CA ARG A 41 -13.74 10.48 8.69
C ARG A 41 -12.24 10.68 8.63
N VAL A 42 -11.52 10.04 9.55
CA VAL A 42 -10.06 9.95 9.58
C VAL A 42 -9.69 8.47 9.68
N GLY A 43 -9.07 7.97 8.61
CA GLY A 43 -8.50 6.63 8.56
C GLY A 43 -6.99 6.68 8.73
N ALA A 44 -6.47 6.00 9.77
CA ALA A 44 -5.04 5.82 9.96
C ALA A 44 -4.59 4.44 9.47
N THR A 45 -3.42 4.34 8.85
CA THR A 45 -2.96 3.11 8.17
C THR A 45 -1.82 2.42 8.95
N ALA A 46 -0.99 1.61 8.28
CA ALA A 46 0.06 0.79 8.89
C ALA A 46 1.02 1.57 9.81
N GLY A 47 1.31 2.85 9.49
CA GLY A 47 2.23 3.65 10.29
C GLY A 47 1.74 3.93 11.72
N LEU A 48 0.42 4.08 11.91
CA LEU A 48 -0.14 4.21 13.26
C LEU A 48 -0.25 2.84 13.92
N ARG A 49 -0.66 1.79 13.17
CA ARG A 49 -0.69 0.39 13.66
C ARG A 49 0.62 -0.04 14.34
N ALA A 50 1.75 0.37 13.77
CA ALA A 50 3.08 0.00 14.25
C ALA A 50 3.49 0.66 15.59
N LEU A 51 2.79 1.71 16.07
CA LEU A 51 3.13 2.36 17.35
C LEU A 51 2.67 1.57 18.59
N GLY A 52 1.88 0.52 18.40
CA GLY A 52 1.24 -0.24 19.48
C GLY A 52 -0.09 0.38 19.93
N GLY A 53 -0.90 -0.41 20.64
CA GLY A 53 -2.29 -0.08 20.98
C GLY A 53 -2.42 1.23 21.75
N GLU A 54 -1.71 1.39 22.86
CA GLU A 54 -1.91 2.52 23.76
C GLU A 54 -1.59 3.88 23.12
N ALA A 55 -0.44 4.02 22.46
CA ALA A 55 -0.04 5.27 21.81
C ALA A 55 -0.97 5.62 20.64
N SER A 56 -1.35 4.61 19.86
CA SER A 56 -2.27 4.78 18.74
C SER A 56 -3.66 5.20 19.22
N ASP A 57 -4.19 4.55 20.24
CA ASP A 57 -5.51 4.82 20.79
C ASP A 57 -5.59 6.23 21.38
N LYS A 58 -4.54 6.68 22.08
CA LYS A 58 -4.43 8.06 22.57
C LYS A 58 -4.50 9.08 21.44
N ILE A 59 -3.74 8.87 20.36
CA ILE A 59 -3.78 9.74 19.17
C ILE A 59 -5.17 9.76 18.54
N LEU A 60 -5.78 8.59 18.31
CA LEU A 60 -7.12 8.51 17.71
C LEU A 60 -8.16 9.20 18.60
N GLN A 61 -8.03 9.07 19.92
CA GLN A 61 -8.93 9.72 20.86
C GLN A 61 -8.82 11.25 20.79
N SER A 62 -7.60 11.81 20.77
CA SER A 62 -7.40 13.25 20.58
C SER A 62 -7.94 13.74 19.23
N VAL A 63 -7.84 12.92 18.17
CA VAL A 63 -8.44 13.25 16.87
C VAL A 63 -9.97 13.23 16.94
N ARG A 64 -10.60 12.26 17.63
CA ARG A 64 -12.06 12.24 17.84
C ARG A 64 -12.53 13.48 18.59
N GLU A 65 -11.80 13.87 19.62
CA GLU A 65 -12.11 15.06 20.42
C GLU A 65 -11.97 16.35 19.61
N LEU A 66 -10.94 16.46 18.77
CA LEU A 66 -10.80 17.58 17.83
C LEU A 66 -11.99 17.66 16.89
N LEU A 67 -12.36 16.56 16.23
CA LEU A 67 -13.50 16.57 15.29
C LEU A 67 -14.81 16.96 16.00
N LYS A 68 -15.04 16.43 17.20
CA LYS A 68 -16.26 16.70 17.97
C LYS A 68 -16.33 18.13 18.51
N SER A 69 -15.21 18.70 18.94
CA SER A 69 -15.17 20.02 19.61
C SER A 69 -14.99 21.18 18.63
N ARG A 70 -14.28 20.97 17.52
CA ARG A 70 -13.87 22.04 16.59
C ARG A 70 -14.69 22.06 15.32
N SER A 71 -15.23 20.93 14.88
CA SER A 71 -15.93 20.82 13.60
C SER A 71 -17.45 20.94 13.72
N THR A 72 -18.04 21.55 12.69
CA THR A 72 -19.48 21.54 12.40
C THR A 72 -19.90 20.40 11.47
N LEU A 73 -18.94 19.60 10.97
CA LEU A 73 -19.20 18.39 10.20
C LEU A 73 -19.72 17.26 11.10
N LYS A 74 -20.48 16.33 10.53
CA LYS A 74 -21.05 15.20 11.26
C LYS A 74 -19.95 14.22 11.69
N SER A 75 -19.63 14.23 12.99
CA SER A 75 -18.74 13.23 13.60
C SER A 75 -19.51 11.97 13.96
N GLU A 76 -19.05 10.82 13.49
CA GLU A 76 -19.63 9.51 13.81
C GLU A 76 -18.72 8.71 14.74
N ALA A 77 -19.28 7.79 15.53
CA ALA A 77 -18.52 7.01 16.52
C ALA A 77 -17.36 6.22 15.89
N ASN A 78 -17.57 5.69 14.69
CA ASN A 78 -16.58 4.97 13.87
C ASN A 78 -15.90 5.87 12.81
N GLY A 79 -16.06 7.20 12.91
CA GLY A 79 -15.49 8.17 11.98
C GLY A 79 -13.96 8.26 12.06
N VAL A 80 -13.39 8.00 13.23
CA VAL A 80 -11.93 7.97 13.44
C VAL A 80 -11.51 6.57 13.84
N LYS A 81 -10.74 5.91 12.99
CA LYS A 81 -10.24 4.56 13.24
C LYS A 81 -8.91 4.29 12.56
N ILE A 82 -8.21 3.30 13.07
CA ILE A 82 -7.21 2.60 12.28
C ILE A 82 -7.97 1.77 11.26
N LEU A 83 -7.62 1.94 9.99
CA LEU A 83 -8.00 1.01 8.95
C LEU A 83 -7.15 -0.24 9.15
N ASP A 84 -7.82 -1.36 9.42
CA ASP A 84 -7.18 -2.64 9.17
C ASP A 84 -6.79 -2.69 7.68
N GLY A 85 -5.77 -3.49 7.37
CA GLY A 85 -5.25 -3.46 6.00
C GLY A 85 -6.24 -4.03 4.99
N SER A 86 -7.20 -4.84 5.42
CA SER A 86 -8.28 -5.34 4.58
C SER A 86 -9.26 -4.23 4.17
N GLN A 87 -9.55 -3.29 5.08
CA GLN A 87 -10.37 -2.11 4.80
C GLN A 87 -9.68 -1.17 3.83
N GLU A 88 -8.38 -0.92 4.01
CA GLU A 88 -7.57 -0.08 3.11
C GLU A 88 -7.65 -0.61 1.67
N GLY A 89 -7.34 -1.91 1.47
CA GLY A 89 -7.43 -2.55 0.15
C GLY A 89 -8.86 -2.61 -0.40
N SER A 90 -9.86 -2.87 0.44
CA SER A 90 -11.27 -2.92 0.00
C SER A 90 -11.76 -1.56 -0.47
N PHE A 91 -11.45 -0.49 0.27
CA PHE A 91 -11.83 0.87 -0.11
C PHE A 91 -11.12 1.33 -1.37
N GLU A 92 -9.85 1.01 -1.56
CA GLU A 92 -9.17 1.33 -2.82
C GLU A 92 -9.76 0.56 -4.01
N TRP A 93 -10.09 -0.72 -3.82
CA TRP A 93 -10.78 -1.49 -4.86
C TRP A 93 -12.11 -0.84 -5.26
N VAL A 94 -12.88 -0.36 -4.28
CA VAL A 94 -14.12 0.42 -4.53
C VAL A 94 -13.81 1.72 -5.26
N THR A 95 -12.78 2.48 -4.84
CA THR A 95 -12.35 3.72 -5.49
C THR A 95 -12.10 3.48 -6.98
N ILE A 96 -11.23 2.53 -7.31
CA ILE A 96 -10.81 2.29 -8.70
C ILE A 96 -11.99 1.82 -9.54
N ASN A 97 -12.74 0.82 -9.07
CA ASN A 97 -13.86 0.28 -9.83
C ASN A 97 -15.03 1.26 -9.94
N TYR A 98 -15.21 2.18 -8.98
CA TYR A 98 -16.16 3.28 -9.10
C TYR A 98 -15.73 4.26 -10.21
N LEU A 99 -14.46 4.70 -10.19
CA LEU A 99 -13.93 5.68 -11.14
C LEU A 99 -13.91 5.14 -12.57
N LEU A 100 -13.67 3.84 -12.74
CA LEU A 100 -13.74 3.15 -14.04
C LEU A 100 -15.19 2.83 -14.49
N GLY A 101 -16.18 2.98 -13.61
CA GLY A 101 -17.58 2.66 -13.92
C GLY A 101 -17.88 1.16 -13.98
N ASN A 102 -17.09 0.34 -13.29
CA ASN A 102 -17.22 -1.13 -13.24
C ASN A 102 -18.19 -1.60 -12.14
N LEU A 103 -18.43 -0.81 -11.09
CA LEU A 103 -19.39 -1.17 -10.04
C LEU A 103 -20.83 -1.29 -10.58
N GLY A 104 -21.53 -2.33 -10.15
CA GLY A 104 -22.86 -2.71 -10.64
C GLY A 104 -22.83 -3.70 -11.82
N ARG A 105 -21.64 -4.10 -12.28
CA ARG A 105 -21.43 -5.14 -13.31
C ARG A 105 -21.06 -6.48 -12.69
N THR A 106 -20.63 -7.46 -13.50
CA THR A 106 -20.16 -8.75 -13.00
C THR A 106 -18.75 -8.65 -12.41
N TYR A 107 -18.32 -9.62 -11.60
CA TYR A 107 -16.98 -9.55 -10.99
C TYR A 107 -15.87 -9.63 -12.05
N GLN A 108 -16.14 -10.26 -13.19
CA GLN A 108 -15.23 -10.37 -14.35
C GLN A 108 -14.95 -9.01 -15.02
N ASP A 109 -15.87 -8.05 -14.87
CA ASP A 109 -15.73 -6.69 -15.42
C ASP A 109 -14.91 -5.77 -14.52
N THR A 110 -14.54 -6.24 -13.32
CA THR A 110 -13.80 -5.44 -12.35
C THR A 110 -12.30 -5.56 -12.56
N VAL A 111 -11.55 -4.63 -11.97
CA VAL A 111 -10.08 -4.71 -11.89
C VAL A 111 -9.67 -5.05 -10.47
N GLY A 112 -8.58 -5.81 -10.32
CA GLY A 112 -7.92 -6.01 -9.05
C GLY A 112 -6.96 -4.87 -8.75
N ILE A 113 -6.63 -4.70 -7.47
CA ILE A 113 -5.68 -3.69 -7.00
C ILE A 113 -4.52 -4.34 -6.27
N VAL A 114 -3.35 -3.73 -6.40
CA VAL A 114 -2.17 -3.99 -5.57
C VAL A 114 -1.65 -2.65 -5.08
N ASP A 115 -1.74 -2.39 -3.78
CA ASP A 115 -1.29 -1.13 -3.20
C ASP A 115 -0.04 -1.36 -2.35
N LEU A 116 1.10 -0.80 -2.77
CA LEU A 116 2.33 -0.87 -2.01
C LEU A 116 2.48 0.42 -1.19
N GLY A 117 1.99 0.36 0.04
CA GLY A 117 2.20 1.39 1.04
C GLY A 117 3.58 1.33 1.69
N GLY A 118 3.81 2.17 2.70
CA GLY A 118 5.07 2.19 3.44
C GLY A 118 5.25 1.00 4.39
N GLY A 119 4.19 0.64 5.12
CA GLY A 119 4.24 -0.40 6.16
C GLY A 119 3.62 -1.75 5.77
N SER A 120 2.74 -1.77 4.78
CA SER A 120 2.08 -2.98 4.27
C SER A 120 1.89 -2.89 2.76
N VAL A 121 1.67 -4.04 2.13
CA VAL A 121 1.12 -4.15 0.77
C VAL A 121 -0.24 -4.82 0.84
N GLN A 122 -1.18 -4.34 0.03
CA GLN A 122 -2.52 -4.88 -0.08
C GLN A 122 -2.73 -5.52 -1.46
N MET A 123 -3.49 -6.62 -1.49
CA MET A 123 -4.06 -7.20 -2.70
C MET A 123 -5.56 -7.29 -2.50
N ALA A 124 -6.34 -6.75 -3.44
CA ALA A 124 -7.79 -6.93 -3.42
C ALA A 124 -8.36 -7.13 -4.82
N TYR A 125 -9.20 -8.14 -5.01
CA TYR A 125 -9.87 -8.41 -6.27
C TYR A 125 -11.13 -9.25 -6.08
N ALA A 126 -12.13 -9.04 -6.94
CA ALA A 126 -13.38 -9.77 -6.82
C ALA A 126 -13.24 -11.20 -7.35
N ILE A 127 -13.84 -12.15 -6.63
CA ILE A 127 -13.79 -13.58 -6.91
C ILE A 127 -15.19 -14.13 -7.14
N SER A 128 -15.27 -15.32 -7.75
CA SER A 128 -16.55 -16.02 -7.90
C SER A 128 -17.08 -16.48 -6.54
N GLU A 129 -18.40 -16.65 -6.46
CA GLU A 129 -19.06 -17.21 -5.27
C GLU A 129 -18.49 -18.59 -4.89
N ASN A 130 -18.15 -19.41 -5.88
CA ASN A 130 -17.55 -20.73 -5.67
C ASN A 130 -16.13 -20.64 -5.09
N ALA A 131 -15.33 -19.63 -5.48
CA ALA A 131 -14.05 -19.37 -4.84
C ALA A 131 -14.23 -18.87 -3.41
N ALA A 132 -15.21 -17.98 -3.17
CA ALA A 132 -15.55 -17.46 -1.85
C ALA A 132 -16.03 -18.56 -0.89
N SER A 133 -16.86 -19.50 -1.35
CA SER A 133 -17.33 -20.62 -0.54
C SER A 133 -16.22 -21.62 -0.15
N ARG A 134 -15.06 -21.55 -0.81
CA ARG A 134 -13.86 -22.34 -0.49
C ARG A 134 -12.82 -21.53 0.28
N ALA A 135 -13.12 -20.29 0.67
CA ALA A 135 -12.20 -19.48 1.45
C ALA A 135 -11.84 -20.18 2.76
N PRO A 136 -10.55 -20.25 3.14
CA PRO A 136 -10.15 -20.82 4.41
C PRO A 136 -10.73 -20.03 5.58
N SER A 137 -11.14 -20.73 6.63
CA SER A 137 -11.46 -20.11 7.91
C SER A 137 -10.19 -19.51 8.52
N VAL A 138 -10.28 -18.27 9.01
CA VAL A 138 -9.19 -17.62 9.75
C VAL A 138 -9.43 -17.74 11.26
N PRO A 139 -8.36 -17.77 12.09
CA PRO A 139 -8.49 -17.71 13.54
C PRO A 139 -9.24 -16.45 14.00
N ALA A 140 -9.89 -16.53 15.16
CA ALA A 140 -10.58 -15.39 15.76
C ALA A 140 -9.61 -14.21 15.97
N GLY A 141 -10.01 -13.02 15.53
CA GLY A 141 -9.20 -11.80 15.62
C GLY A 141 -8.26 -11.53 14.44
N GLN A 142 -8.28 -12.37 13.40
CA GLN A 142 -7.64 -12.07 12.12
C GLN A 142 -8.66 -11.61 11.08
N ASP A 143 -8.21 -10.79 10.13
CA ASP A 143 -9.06 -10.33 9.02
C ASP A 143 -9.47 -11.52 8.14
N ASN A 144 -10.77 -11.61 7.85
CA ASN A 144 -11.28 -12.57 6.89
C ASN A 144 -10.67 -12.32 5.51
N TYR A 145 -10.38 -13.39 4.77
CA TYR A 145 -9.89 -13.27 3.40
C TYR A 145 -10.91 -12.74 2.41
N VAL A 146 -12.21 -12.87 2.71
CA VAL A 146 -13.29 -12.52 1.80
C VAL A 146 -14.27 -11.58 2.49
N ASN A 147 -14.47 -10.41 1.90
CA ASN A 147 -15.48 -9.45 2.30
C ASN A 147 -16.66 -9.50 1.32
N GLU A 148 -17.87 -9.65 1.85
CA GLU A 148 -19.09 -9.50 1.05
C GLU A 148 -19.48 -8.02 0.96
N MET A 149 -19.71 -7.53 -0.26
CA MET A 149 -20.08 -6.15 -0.50
C MET A 149 -21.28 -6.05 -1.43
N TYR A 150 -22.18 -5.11 -1.15
CA TYR A 150 -23.29 -4.80 -2.05
C TYR A 150 -23.12 -3.39 -2.60
N LEU A 151 -22.80 -3.28 -3.89
CA LEU A 151 -22.41 -2.03 -4.53
C LEU A 151 -23.20 -1.84 -5.83
N LYS A 152 -23.94 -0.74 -5.92
CA LYS A 152 -24.76 -0.36 -7.08
C LYS A 152 -25.67 -1.48 -7.61
N GLY A 153 -26.28 -2.24 -6.70
CA GLY A 153 -27.22 -3.32 -7.05
C GLY A 153 -26.59 -4.71 -7.21
N SER A 154 -25.26 -4.82 -7.20
CA SER A 154 -24.54 -6.09 -7.37
C SER A 154 -23.88 -6.54 -6.07
N LYS A 155 -23.95 -7.84 -5.79
CA LYS A 155 -23.19 -8.50 -4.72
C LYS A 155 -21.81 -8.90 -5.25
N TYR A 156 -20.77 -8.53 -4.53
CA TYR A 156 -19.38 -8.91 -4.79
C TYR A 156 -18.83 -9.71 -3.61
N TYR A 157 -18.06 -10.75 -3.92
CA TYR A 157 -17.17 -11.43 -2.98
C TYR A 157 -15.76 -10.91 -3.26
N LEU A 158 -15.23 -10.09 -2.35
CA LEU A 158 -13.93 -9.46 -2.53
C LEU A 158 -12.89 -10.23 -1.75
N TYR A 159 -11.96 -10.91 -2.45
CA TYR A 159 -10.74 -11.33 -1.80
C TYR A 159 -9.94 -10.09 -1.43
N VAL A 160 -9.47 -10.03 -0.18
CA VAL A 160 -8.58 -8.98 0.26
C VAL A 160 -7.60 -9.51 1.29
N HIS A 161 -6.34 -9.09 1.16
CA HIS A 161 -5.34 -9.35 2.18
C HIS A 161 -4.36 -8.19 2.30
N SER A 162 -3.87 -7.95 3.51
CA SER A 162 -2.83 -6.98 3.81
C SER A 162 -1.63 -7.65 4.45
N TYR A 163 -0.51 -7.60 3.76
CA TYR A 163 0.75 -8.15 4.22
C TYR A 163 1.50 -7.08 5.02
N LEU A 164 1.27 -7.05 6.33
CA LEU A 164 2.01 -6.18 7.25
C LEU A 164 3.50 -6.56 7.23
N HIS A 165 4.38 -5.56 7.36
CA HIS A 165 5.84 -5.68 7.22
C HIS A 165 6.35 -5.80 5.78
N TYR A 166 5.44 -5.85 4.80
CA TYR A 166 5.76 -5.96 3.38
C TYR A 166 5.32 -4.71 2.58
N GLY A 167 5.20 -3.56 3.24
CA GLY A 167 5.23 -2.27 2.54
C GLY A 167 6.66 -1.92 2.13
N LEU A 168 6.87 -0.95 1.23
CA LEU A 168 8.22 -0.68 0.70
C LEU A 168 9.25 -0.40 1.81
N LEU A 169 8.90 0.45 2.79
CA LEU A 169 9.80 0.83 3.87
C LEU A 169 10.01 -0.33 4.86
N ALA A 170 8.93 -1.04 5.20
CA ALA A 170 9.03 -2.20 6.08
C ALA A 170 9.83 -3.35 5.47
N ALA A 171 9.65 -3.60 4.17
CA ALA A 171 10.33 -4.64 3.43
C ALA A 171 11.84 -4.43 3.40
N ARG A 172 12.32 -3.17 3.38
CA ARG A 172 13.74 -2.89 3.54
C ARG A 172 14.28 -3.45 4.86
N ALA A 173 13.55 -3.28 5.96
CA ALA A 173 13.96 -3.85 7.25
C ALA A 173 14.00 -5.39 7.19
N GLU A 174 12.99 -6.03 6.59
CA GLU A 174 12.96 -7.50 6.46
C GLU A 174 14.08 -8.04 5.56
N ILE A 175 14.42 -7.35 4.46
CA ILE A 175 15.54 -7.70 3.58
C ILE A 175 16.88 -7.51 4.29
N LEU A 176 17.05 -6.44 5.05
CA LEU A 176 18.26 -6.18 5.84
C LEU A 176 18.46 -7.24 6.93
N LYS A 177 17.40 -7.64 7.64
CA LYS A 177 17.42 -8.74 8.63
C LYS A 177 17.76 -10.09 8.02
N ALA A 178 17.42 -10.31 6.75
CA ALA A 178 17.59 -11.61 6.08
C ALA A 178 19.05 -11.92 5.71
N THR A 179 19.97 -10.95 5.87
CA THR A 179 21.39 -11.06 5.48
C THR A 179 22.31 -11.14 6.71
N GLU A 180 23.43 -11.86 6.56
CA GLU A 180 24.46 -12.01 7.59
C GLU A 180 25.47 -10.84 7.58
N ASP A 181 26.50 -10.91 8.44
CA ASP A 181 27.42 -9.81 8.74
C ASP A 181 28.26 -9.29 7.55
N SER A 182 28.30 -10.02 6.42
CA SER A 182 29.11 -9.72 5.23
C SER A 182 28.62 -8.53 4.37
N GLY A 183 27.59 -7.82 4.81
CA GLY A 183 26.94 -6.75 4.04
C GLY A 183 25.79 -7.26 3.16
N ASN A 184 24.92 -6.35 2.74
CA ASN A 184 23.69 -6.67 2.03
C ASN A 184 23.81 -6.38 0.52
N PRO A 185 23.66 -7.38 -0.36
CA PRO A 185 23.83 -7.23 -1.81
C PRO A 185 22.74 -6.36 -2.47
N CYS A 186 21.72 -5.95 -1.73
CA CYS A 186 20.71 -5.00 -2.19
C CYS A 186 21.09 -3.52 -1.98
N ILE A 187 22.15 -3.25 -1.20
CA ILE A 187 22.63 -1.90 -0.89
C ILE A 187 23.69 -1.50 -1.92
N LEU A 188 23.55 -0.28 -2.49
CA LEU A 188 24.45 0.20 -3.53
C LEU A 188 25.92 0.23 -3.07
N GLU A 189 26.81 -0.17 -3.98
CA GLU A 189 28.26 -0.15 -3.75
C GLU A 189 28.73 1.22 -3.26
N GLY A 190 29.51 1.23 -2.17
CA GLY A 190 30.06 2.45 -1.57
C GLY A 190 29.16 3.11 -0.52
N PHE A 191 27.96 2.57 -0.25
CA PHE A 191 27.17 2.99 0.91
C PHE A 191 27.49 2.14 2.15
N ASP A 192 27.71 2.82 3.27
CA ASP A 192 27.86 2.22 4.60
C ASP A 192 27.11 3.09 5.61
N GLY A 193 26.05 2.54 6.22
CA GLY A 193 25.21 3.29 7.13
C GLY A 193 24.16 2.43 7.82
N THR A 194 23.09 3.09 8.27
CA THR A 194 21.98 2.43 8.97
C THR A 194 20.64 2.84 8.38
N TYR A 195 19.70 1.89 8.41
CA TYR A 195 18.30 2.10 8.09
C TYR A 195 17.48 2.08 9.37
N LYS A 196 16.66 3.11 9.62
CA LYS A 196 15.79 3.17 10.80
C LYS A 196 14.35 2.90 10.39
N TYR A 197 13.72 1.92 11.02
CA TYR A 197 12.31 1.60 10.80
C TYR A 197 11.68 1.03 12.07
N GLY A 198 10.47 1.47 12.40
CA GLY A 198 9.75 0.95 13.57
C GLY A 198 10.43 1.19 14.93
N GLY A 199 11.34 2.17 15.03
CA GLY A 199 12.13 2.42 16.25
C GLY A 199 13.38 1.55 16.38
N GLU A 200 13.63 0.66 15.43
CA GLU A 200 14.84 -0.17 15.34
C GLU A 200 15.82 0.38 14.30
N GLU A 201 17.11 0.06 14.48
CA GLU A 201 18.17 0.37 13.53
C GLU A 201 18.71 -0.92 12.90
N TYR A 202 18.83 -0.91 11.58
CA TYR A 202 19.33 -2.02 10.77
C TYR A 202 20.62 -1.59 10.07
N LYS A 203 21.65 -2.43 10.12
CA LYS A 203 22.89 -2.20 9.36
C LYS A 203 22.57 -2.23 7.86
N ALA A 204 22.94 -1.18 7.14
CA ALA A 204 22.71 -1.03 5.71
C ALA A 204 24.03 -0.68 5.03
N SER A 205 24.81 -1.71 4.70
CA SER A 205 26.14 -1.57 4.09
C SER A 205 26.27 -2.54 2.93
N ALA A 206 26.88 -2.10 1.83
CA ALA A 206 27.16 -2.97 0.69
C ALA A 206 28.27 -3.99 1.04
N PRO A 207 28.24 -5.21 0.48
CA PRO A 207 29.37 -6.14 0.55
C PRO A 207 30.54 -5.61 -0.28
N SER A 208 31.73 -6.16 -0.09
CA SER A 208 32.93 -5.79 -0.87
C SER A 208 32.78 -6.02 -2.38
N SER A 209 31.92 -6.96 -2.78
CA SER A 209 31.56 -7.22 -4.18
C SER A 209 30.60 -6.18 -4.79
N GLY A 210 30.08 -5.24 -3.99
CA GLY A 210 29.02 -4.32 -4.39
C GLY A 210 27.63 -4.96 -4.47
N SER A 211 26.65 -4.18 -4.89
CA SER A 211 25.28 -4.65 -5.10
C SER A 211 25.17 -5.65 -6.26
N SER A 212 24.24 -6.60 -6.16
CA SER A 212 23.96 -7.59 -7.20
C SER A 212 22.47 -7.90 -7.26
N MET A 213 21.88 -7.81 -8.46
CA MET A 213 20.46 -8.11 -8.65
C MET A 213 20.12 -9.55 -8.28
N GLU A 214 20.99 -10.51 -8.65
CA GLU A 214 20.76 -11.93 -8.40
C GLU A 214 20.82 -12.26 -6.90
N GLU A 215 21.89 -11.83 -6.22
CA GLU A 215 22.04 -12.05 -4.78
C GLU A 215 21.01 -11.28 -3.98
N CYS A 216 20.70 -10.03 -4.38
CA CYS A 216 19.63 -9.27 -3.75
C CYS A 216 18.28 -9.97 -3.89
N ARG A 217 17.97 -10.53 -5.07
CA ARG A 217 16.73 -11.28 -5.28
C ARG A 217 16.70 -12.54 -4.41
N ARG A 218 17.81 -13.25 -4.23
CA ARG A 218 17.92 -14.39 -3.32
C ARG A 218 17.61 -14.01 -1.86
N VAL A 219 18.17 -12.91 -1.37
CA VAL A 219 17.86 -12.37 -0.03
C VAL A 219 16.38 -11.96 0.06
N THR A 220 15.86 -11.32 -0.99
CA THR A 220 14.46 -10.88 -1.06
C THR A 220 13.48 -12.05 -1.02
N LEU A 221 13.74 -13.15 -1.74
CA LEU A 221 12.93 -14.36 -1.70
C LEU A 221 12.88 -14.98 -0.29
N LYS A 222 14.02 -14.96 0.42
CA LYS A 222 14.08 -15.38 1.84
C LYS A 222 13.27 -14.46 2.73
N ALA A 223 13.37 -13.13 2.54
CA ALA A 223 12.60 -12.15 3.31
C ALA A 223 11.09 -12.28 3.08
N LEU A 224 10.66 -12.52 1.84
CA LEU A 224 9.26 -12.78 1.49
C LEU A 224 8.74 -14.12 2.00
N LYS A 225 9.63 -15.09 2.28
CA LYS A 225 9.25 -16.45 2.68
C LYS A 225 8.34 -17.13 1.64
N VAL A 226 8.70 -17.00 0.37
CA VAL A 226 7.95 -17.60 -0.76
C VAL A 226 7.91 -19.13 -0.72
N ASN A 227 8.86 -19.75 -0.01
CA ASN A 227 8.98 -21.20 0.14
C ASN A 227 8.37 -21.73 1.44
N ASP A 228 7.72 -20.88 2.24
CA ASP A 228 7.01 -21.33 3.45
C ASP A 228 5.88 -22.28 3.07
N SER A 229 5.55 -23.20 3.98
CA SER A 229 4.52 -24.22 3.73
C SER A 229 3.15 -23.56 3.47
N CYS A 230 2.49 -24.01 2.41
CA CYS A 230 1.12 -23.62 2.11
C CYS A 230 0.16 -24.65 2.67
N THR A 231 -0.68 -24.24 3.62
CA THR A 231 -1.75 -25.06 4.22
C THR A 231 -3.08 -24.94 3.46
N HIS A 232 -3.08 -24.22 2.34
CA HIS A 232 -4.23 -23.95 1.49
C HIS A 232 -3.99 -24.50 0.08
N MET A 233 -5.01 -24.45 -0.80
CA MET A 233 -4.87 -24.95 -2.18
C MET A 233 -3.74 -24.27 -2.96
N LYS A 234 -3.62 -22.95 -2.81
CA LYS A 234 -2.55 -22.14 -3.40
C LYS A 234 -2.32 -20.92 -2.53
N CYS A 235 -1.05 -20.64 -2.28
CA CYS A 235 -0.63 -19.50 -1.48
C CYS A 235 0.15 -18.50 -2.33
N THR A 236 0.28 -17.31 -1.78
CA THR A 236 1.24 -16.29 -2.23
C THR A 236 2.57 -16.56 -1.52
N PHE A 237 2.88 -15.81 -0.47
CA PHE A 237 4.06 -15.98 0.37
C PHE A 237 3.66 -15.99 1.84
N GLY A 238 4.52 -16.53 2.72
CA GLY A 238 4.22 -16.67 4.15
C GLY A 238 2.99 -17.51 4.47
N GLY A 239 2.65 -18.48 3.61
CA GLY A 239 1.50 -19.38 3.80
C GLY A 239 0.12 -18.73 3.55
N ILE A 240 0.07 -17.51 3.02
CA ILE A 240 -1.19 -16.76 2.84
C ILE A 240 -1.94 -17.23 1.61
N TRP A 241 -3.23 -17.57 1.76
CA TRP A 241 -4.09 -17.98 0.65
C TRP A 241 -4.16 -16.90 -0.43
N ASN A 242 -4.03 -17.30 -1.70
CA ASN A 242 -3.95 -16.35 -2.80
C ASN A 242 -5.31 -15.81 -3.29
N GLY A 243 -6.43 -16.28 -2.74
CA GLY A 243 -7.79 -15.92 -3.17
C GLY A 243 -8.38 -16.75 -4.31
N GLY A 244 -7.62 -17.71 -4.86
CA GLY A 244 -8.05 -18.58 -5.95
C GLY A 244 -7.90 -17.98 -7.36
N GLY A 245 -7.54 -16.71 -7.49
CA GLY A 245 -7.34 -16.02 -8.77
C GLY A 245 -8.63 -15.86 -9.58
N GLY A 246 -8.49 -15.87 -10.91
CA GLY A 246 -9.62 -15.77 -11.84
C GLY A 246 -9.79 -14.38 -12.45
N ASP A 247 -10.96 -14.15 -13.05
CA ASP A 247 -11.17 -13.00 -13.95
C ASP A 247 -10.99 -11.63 -13.28
N GLY A 248 -11.41 -11.49 -12.02
CA GLY A 248 -11.25 -10.23 -11.29
C GLY A 248 -9.79 -9.86 -11.00
N GLN A 249 -8.85 -10.81 -11.13
CA GLN A 249 -7.41 -10.57 -10.99
C GLN A 249 -6.70 -10.33 -12.33
N LYS A 250 -7.36 -10.55 -13.49
CA LYS A 250 -6.70 -10.49 -14.80
C LYS A 250 -6.17 -9.10 -15.14
N ASN A 251 -6.93 -8.06 -14.75
CA ASN A 251 -6.55 -6.67 -14.96
C ASN A 251 -6.18 -6.07 -13.61
N LEU A 252 -4.91 -5.72 -13.43
CA LEU A 252 -4.41 -5.17 -12.17
C LEU A 252 -4.05 -3.69 -12.28
N PHE A 253 -4.54 -2.94 -11.31
CA PHE A 253 -4.13 -1.57 -11.02
C PHE A 253 -3.16 -1.61 -9.84
N VAL A 254 -1.93 -1.17 -10.08
CA VAL A 254 -0.81 -1.31 -9.14
C VAL A 254 -0.37 0.10 -8.71
N ALA A 255 -0.52 0.42 -7.43
CA ALA A 255 -0.56 1.80 -6.93
C ALA A 255 0.63 2.17 -6.01
N SER A 256 0.62 3.42 -5.56
CA SER A 256 1.55 3.97 -4.57
C SER A 256 3.03 3.78 -4.91
N PHE A 257 3.82 3.11 -4.06
CA PHE A 257 5.26 3.02 -4.26
C PHE A 257 5.67 2.28 -5.54
N PHE A 258 4.81 1.43 -6.11
CA PHE A 258 5.06 0.86 -7.44
C PHE A 258 5.11 1.93 -8.52
N PHE A 259 4.15 2.87 -8.52
CA PHE A 259 4.16 3.99 -9.45
C PHE A 259 5.36 4.91 -9.18
N ASP A 260 5.60 5.29 -7.92
CA ASP A 260 6.63 6.26 -7.58
C ASP A 260 8.04 5.74 -7.93
N ARG A 261 8.38 4.50 -7.55
CA ARG A 261 9.68 3.89 -7.93
C ARG A 261 9.83 3.72 -9.43
N ALA A 262 8.76 3.40 -10.15
CA ALA A 262 8.81 3.29 -11.60
C ALA A 262 9.15 4.62 -12.27
N ALA A 263 8.57 5.72 -11.78
CA ALA A 263 8.83 7.06 -12.27
C ALA A 263 10.25 7.52 -11.92
N GLU A 264 10.69 7.30 -10.68
CA GLU A 264 12.04 7.65 -10.22
C GLU A 264 13.14 6.82 -10.90
N ALA A 265 12.85 5.58 -11.29
CA ALA A 265 13.73 4.73 -12.09
C ALA A 265 13.68 5.03 -13.60
N GLY A 266 12.79 5.95 -14.02
CA GLY A 266 12.73 6.51 -15.36
C GLY A 266 12.10 5.63 -16.44
N PHE A 267 11.39 4.56 -16.08
CA PHE A 267 10.69 3.72 -17.07
C PHE A 267 9.20 4.05 -17.23
N ILE A 268 8.68 4.99 -16.45
CA ILE A 268 7.43 5.71 -16.70
C ILE A 268 7.62 7.21 -16.48
N LYS A 269 6.65 8.03 -16.92
CA LYS A 269 6.67 9.47 -16.63
C LYS A 269 5.87 9.78 -15.38
N ALA A 270 6.45 10.55 -14.46
CA ALA A 270 5.76 11.00 -13.24
C ALA A 270 4.51 11.86 -13.53
N SER A 271 4.43 12.48 -14.72
CA SER A 271 3.29 13.27 -15.19
C SER A 271 2.08 12.43 -15.60
N ASP A 272 2.30 11.15 -15.93
CA ASP A 272 1.24 10.31 -16.47
C ASP A 272 0.36 9.81 -15.31
N PRO A 273 -0.97 9.92 -15.40
CA PRO A 273 -1.86 9.47 -14.33
C PRO A 273 -1.88 7.94 -14.20
N VAL A 274 -1.65 7.24 -15.33
CA VAL A 274 -1.61 5.79 -15.47
C VAL A 274 -0.55 5.43 -16.50
N ALA A 275 0.23 4.38 -16.24
CA ALA A 275 1.18 3.82 -17.19
C ALA A 275 1.00 2.30 -17.28
N LYS A 276 0.89 1.76 -18.50
CA LYS A 276 0.92 0.31 -18.72
C LYS A 276 2.37 -0.16 -18.76
N VAL A 277 2.69 -1.18 -17.97
CA VAL A 277 4.01 -1.79 -17.89
C VAL A 277 3.87 -3.30 -17.70
N GLN A 278 4.99 -4.00 -17.77
CA GLN A 278 5.08 -5.40 -17.38
C GLN A 278 5.90 -5.50 -16.08
N PRO A 279 5.68 -6.50 -15.20
CA PRO A 279 6.55 -6.72 -14.06
C PRO A 279 8.04 -6.82 -14.45
N HIS A 280 8.35 -7.35 -15.63
CA HIS A 280 9.71 -7.39 -16.19
C HIS A 280 10.38 -6.00 -16.30
N SER A 281 9.62 -4.92 -16.49
CA SER A 281 10.18 -3.56 -16.51
C SER A 281 10.83 -3.18 -15.17
N PHE A 282 10.32 -3.69 -14.04
CA PHE A 282 10.98 -3.53 -12.73
C PHE A 282 12.29 -4.33 -12.66
N ALA A 283 12.36 -5.52 -13.28
CA ALA A 283 13.57 -6.32 -13.34
C ALA A 283 14.68 -5.60 -14.14
N ASP A 284 14.34 -5.03 -15.30
CA ASP A 284 15.27 -4.25 -16.12
C ASP A 284 15.80 -3.02 -15.37
N ALA A 285 14.90 -2.32 -14.68
CA ALA A 285 15.27 -1.18 -13.85
C ALA A 285 16.15 -1.60 -12.66
N ALA A 286 15.82 -2.70 -11.99
CA ALA A 286 16.60 -3.27 -10.90
C ALA A 286 18.02 -3.64 -11.36
N LYS A 287 18.17 -4.24 -12.55
CA LYS A 287 19.47 -4.58 -13.11
C LYS A 287 20.38 -3.35 -13.23
N ARG A 288 19.84 -2.25 -13.77
CA ARG A 288 20.58 -0.98 -13.87
C ARG A 288 20.89 -0.38 -12.50
N ALA A 289 19.91 -0.41 -11.60
CA ALA A 289 20.06 0.10 -10.24
C ALA A 289 21.14 -0.63 -9.44
N CYS A 290 21.17 -1.97 -9.49
CA CYS A 290 22.16 -2.76 -8.78
C CYS A 290 23.58 -2.68 -9.36
N GLN A 291 23.75 -2.12 -10.57
CA GLN A 291 25.06 -1.81 -11.16
C GLN A 291 25.51 -0.37 -10.88
N THR A 292 24.68 0.43 -10.19
CA THR A 292 24.97 1.84 -9.89
C THR A 292 25.76 1.94 -8.59
N LYS A 293 26.84 2.74 -8.58
CA LYS A 293 27.53 3.10 -7.33
C LYS A 293 26.77 4.18 -6.58
N TYR A 294 26.82 4.16 -5.25
CA TYR A 294 26.13 5.14 -4.42
C TYR A 294 26.52 6.59 -4.75
N ALA A 295 27.80 6.83 -5.06
CA ALA A 295 28.32 8.16 -5.44
C ALA A 295 27.65 8.73 -6.71
N ASP A 296 27.23 7.87 -7.64
CA ASP A 296 26.62 8.27 -8.92
C ASP A 296 25.09 8.31 -8.85
N ALA A 297 24.51 7.69 -7.81
CA ALA A 297 23.08 7.47 -7.69
C ALA A 297 22.26 8.77 -7.78
N LYS A 298 22.73 9.88 -7.17
CA LYS A 298 22.00 11.16 -7.22
C LYS A 298 21.96 11.77 -8.63
N ALA A 299 23.01 11.58 -9.42
CA ALA A 299 23.07 12.09 -10.79
C ALA A 299 22.16 11.29 -11.73
N ILE A 300 22.03 9.99 -11.48
CA ILE A 300 21.21 9.06 -12.27
C ILE A 300 19.73 9.18 -11.87
N TYR A 301 19.42 9.10 -10.57
CA TYR A 301 18.06 9.11 -10.01
C TYR A 301 17.74 10.48 -9.40
N LYS A 302 17.60 11.49 -10.26
CA LYS A 302 17.50 12.90 -9.84
C LYS A 302 16.29 13.19 -8.93
N ASP A 303 15.16 12.57 -9.26
CA ASP A 303 13.88 12.74 -8.56
C ASP A 303 13.79 11.90 -7.27
N LEU A 304 14.72 10.96 -7.09
CA LEU A 304 14.81 10.14 -5.89
C LEU A 304 15.37 10.97 -4.72
N GLY A 305 14.65 10.95 -3.60
CA GLY A 305 15.11 11.58 -2.35
C GLY A 305 16.42 10.97 -1.84
N GLU A 306 17.30 11.79 -1.27
CA GLU A 306 18.65 11.37 -0.84
C GLU A 306 18.65 10.17 0.10
N SER A 307 17.72 10.15 1.05
CA SER A 307 17.54 9.03 2.00
C SER A 307 17.13 7.70 1.36
N ASN A 308 16.78 7.70 0.06
CA ASN A 308 16.38 6.51 -0.68
C ASN A 308 17.44 6.03 -1.69
N LEU A 309 18.49 6.82 -1.96
CA LEU A 309 19.47 6.51 -3.01
C LEU A 309 20.14 5.15 -2.79
N ALA A 310 20.54 4.85 -1.55
CA ALA A 310 21.21 3.60 -1.20
C ALA A 310 20.35 2.34 -1.43
N TYR A 311 19.03 2.50 -1.53
CA TYR A 311 18.06 1.42 -1.51
C TYR A 311 17.37 1.21 -2.86
N ILE A 312 17.71 1.96 -3.91
CA ILE A 312 16.99 1.85 -5.19
C ILE A 312 17.14 0.47 -5.86
N CYS A 313 18.29 -0.18 -5.72
CA CYS A 313 18.47 -1.58 -6.12
C CYS A 313 17.51 -2.50 -5.32
N MET A 314 17.54 -2.40 -3.99
CA MET A 314 16.64 -3.14 -3.09
C MET A 314 15.17 -2.98 -3.47
N ASP A 315 14.72 -1.74 -3.63
CA ASP A 315 13.32 -1.40 -3.88
C ASP A 315 12.80 -2.02 -5.18
N LEU A 316 13.58 -1.90 -6.27
CA LEU A 316 13.18 -2.40 -7.59
C LEU A 316 13.25 -3.93 -7.65
N VAL A 317 14.27 -4.55 -7.03
CA VAL A 317 14.33 -6.01 -6.87
C VAL A 317 13.15 -6.50 -6.06
N TYR A 318 12.82 -5.82 -4.95
CA TYR A 318 11.69 -6.15 -4.10
C TYR A 318 10.37 -6.10 -4.85
N GLN A 319 10.10 -5.01 -5.58
CA GLN A 319 8.88 -4.84 -6.36
C GLN A 319 8.72 -5.91 -7.43
N TYR A 320 9.78 -6.22 -8.17
CA TYR A 320 9.76 -7.31 -9.14
C TYR A 320 9.47 -8.66 -8.49
N THR A 321 10.21 -8.98 -7.42
CA THR A 321 10.11 -10.27 -6.71
C THR A 321 8.74 -10.44 -6.05
N LEU A 322 8.19 -9.37 -5.47
CA LEU A 322 6.86 -9.38 -4.87
C LEU A 322 5.77 -9.64 -5.90
N LEU A 323 5.81 -8.97 -7.07
CA LEU A 323 4.82 -9.18 -8.12
C LEU A 323 4.91 -10.59 -8.71
N VAL A 324 6.11 -11.05 -9.05
CA VAL A 324 6.29 -12.32 -9.78
C VAL A 324 6.31 -13.52 -8.83
N ASP A 325 7.22 -13.54 -7.85
CA ASP A 325 7.40 -14.68 -6.96
C ASP A 325 6.39 -14.66 -5.80
N GLY A 326 6.05 -13.47 -5.29
CA GLY A 326 5.08 -13.31 -4.21
C GLY A 326 3.63 -13.49 -4.65
N PHE A 327 3.19 -12.71 -5.64
CA PHE A 327 1.80 -12.73 -6.13
C PHE A 327 1.57 -13.68 -7.31
N GLY A 328 2.63 -14.27 -7.88
CA GLY A 328 2.51 -15.25 -8.96
C GLY A 328 2.09 -14.65 -10.30
N LEU A 329 2.39 -13.36 -10.52
CA LEU A 329 2.09 -12.69 -11.79
C LEU A 329 3.05 -13.16 -12.89
N ASP A 330 2.55 -13.32 -14.11
CA ASP A 330 3.41 -13.54 -15.27
C ASP A 330 4.30 -12.30 -15.47
N PRO A 331 5.64 -12.43 -15.58
CA PRO A 331 6.53 -11.29 -15.74
C PRO A 331 6.26 -10.45 -16.99
N TYR A 332 5.58 -10.99 -18.00
CA TYR A 332 5.27 -10.34 -19.26
C TYR A 332 3.79 -9.98 -19.44
N GLN A 333 2.94 -10.19 -18.44
CA GLN A 333 1.57 -9.67 -18.51
C GLN A 333 1.54 -8.16 -18.26
N ASP A 334 0.58 -7.49 -18.89
CA ASP A 334 0.36 -6.06 -18.66
C ASP A 334 -0.26 -5.82 -17.27
N VAL A 335 0.28 -4.83 -16.57
CA VAL A 335 -0.31 -4.21 -15.39
C VAL A 335 -0.40 -2.70 -15.58
N SER A 336 -1.35 -2.06 -14.91
CA SER A 336 -1.50 -0.60 -14.95
C SER A 336 -0.94 0.01 -13.68
N LEU A 337 0.23 0.66 -13.76
CA LEU A 337 0.70 1.51 -12.68
C LEU A 337 -0.20 2.74 -12.60
N VAL A 338 -0.79 3.01 -11.44
CA VAL A 338 -1.79 4.06 -11.28
C VAL A 338 -1.40 5.03 -10.16
N LYS A 339 -1.50 6.32 -10.47
CA LYS A 339 -1.44 7.41 -9.48
C LYS A 339 -2.77 8.12 -9.35
N LYS A 340 -3.44 8.34 -10.49
CA LYS A 340 -4.76 8.96 -10.55
C LYS A 340 -5.60 8.31 -11.65
N VAL A 341 -6.91 8.26 -11.44
CA VAL A 341 -7.87 7.82 -12.45
C VAL A 341 -8.66 9.02 -12.94
N LYS A 342 -8.80 9.15 -14.27
CA LYS A 342 -9.64 10.20 -14.86
C LYS A 342 -11.10 9.89 -14.56
N TYR A 343 -11.80 10.85 -13.99
CA TYR A 343 -13.24 10.79 -13.76
C TYR A 343 -13.88 12.09 -14.23
N ARG A 344 -14.66 11.99 -15.31
CA ARG A 344 -15.20 13.15 -16.04
C ARG A 344 -14.06 14.09 -16.46
N ASN A 345 -14.07 15.33 -15.95
CA ASN A 345 -13.11 16.39 -16.29
C ASN A 345 -11.98 16.53 -15.26
N SER A 346 -11.88 15.60 -14.29
CA SER A 346 -10.92 15.66 -13.20
C SER A 346 -10.12 14.37 -13.07
N PHE A 347 -9.00 14.44 -12.35
CA PHE A 347 -8.22 13.28 -11.94
C PHE A 347 -8.39 13.06 -10.45
N VAL A 348 -8.77 11.85 -10.07
CA VAL A 348 -8.96 11.44 -8.68
C VAL A 348 -7.83 10.49 -8.29
N GLU A 349 -7.27 10.68 -7.11
CA GLU A 349 -6.21 9.84 -6.58
C GLU A 349 -6.65 8.37 -6.47
N ALA A 350 -5.76 7.46 -6.89
CA ALA A 350 -5.94 6.03 -6.74
C ALA A 350 -5.58 5.62 -5.31
N ALA A 351 -6.53 5.86 -4.38
CA ALA A 351 -6.36 5.55 -2.97
C ALA A 351 -7.72 5.29 -2.30
N TRP A 352 -7.69 4.75 -1.08
CA TRP A 352 -8.88 4.42 -0.29
C TRP A 352 -9.87 5.55 0.08
N PRO A 353 -9.51 6.86 0.16
CA PRO A 353 -10.44 7.87 0.71
C PRO A 353 -11.77 7.99 -0.03
N LEU A 354 -11.79 7.89 -1.36
CA LEU A 354 -13.04 7.95 -2.12
C LEU A 354 -13.94 6.73 -1.83
N GLY A 355 -13.40 5.52 -1.81
CA GLY A 355 -14.15 4.31 -1.48
C GLY A 355 -14.74 4.35 -0.07
N SER A 356 -13.98 4.87 0.90
CA SER A 356 -14.46 5.12 2.27
C SER A 356 -15.60 6.16 2.31
N ALA A 357 -15.53 7.21 1.49
CA ALA A 357 -16.61 8.19 1.38
C ALA A 357 -17.86 7.61 0.70
N ILE A 358 -17.70 6.79 -0.35
CA ILE A 358 -18.81 6.09 -1.02
C ILE A 358 -19.51 5.16 -0.03
N GLU A 359 -18.77 4.38 0.76
CA GLU A 359 -19.35 3.52 1.81
C GLU A 359 -20.13 4.36 2.82
N ALA A 360 -19.52 5.43 3.35
CA ALA A 360 -20.15 6.30 4.33
C ALA A 360 -21.49 6.85 3.81
N VAL A 361 -21.51 7.41 2.60
CA VAL A 361 -22.72 8.00 2.02
C VAL A 361 -23.75 6.92 1.63
N SER A 362 -23.31 5.75 1.15
CA SER A 362 -24.23 4.66 0.80
C SER A 362 -24.94 4.05 2.01
N SER A 363 -24.36 4.21 3.21
CA SER A 363 -24.94 3.77 4.47
C SER A 363 -25.99 4.74 5.06
N MET A 364 -26.05 5.96 4.54
CA MET A 364 -27.01 6.98 4.98
C MET A 364 -28.37 6.68 4.37
N LYS A 365 -29.29 6.15 5.19
CA LYS A 365 -30.70 5.95 4.83
C LYS A 365 -31.48 7.26 4.85
#